data_AF-A0A3P2Q285-F1
#
_entry.id   AF-A0A3P2Q285-F1
#
_cell.length_a   1.000
_cell.length_b   1.000
_cell.length_c   1.000
_cell.angle_alpha   90.00
_cell.angle_beta   90.00
_cell.angle_gamma   90.00
#
_symmetry.space_group_name_H-M   'P 1'
#
loop_
_entity.id
_entity.type
_entity.pdbx_description
1 polymer ?
#
loop_
_entity_poly.entity_id
_entity_poly.type
_entity_poly.pdbx_seq_one_letter_code
_entity_poly.pdbx_strand_id
1 'polypeptide(L)' 'MQNFCLHGTVGSGKSEVIRRLLNYVRARGDMAIIYDRSCEFVKSYYDPSLDKILNPLDSRCAAGICGKSA' A
#
# COMPACT_ATOMS: atom_id res chain seq x y z
N MET A 1 -12.64 -19.55 -1.45
CA MET A 1 -11.94 -18.26 -1.24
C MET A 1 -12.83 -17.16 -1.76
N GLN A 2 -13.02 -16.09 -1.00
CA GLN A 2 -13.92 -14.99 -1.36
C GLN A 2 -13.09 -13.73 -1.66
N ASN A 3 -13.34 -13.13 -2.83
CA ASN A 3 -12.63 -11.95 -3.32
C ASN A 3 -13.68 -10.93 -3.79
N PHE A 4 -13.30 -9.65 -3.88
CA PHE A 4 -14.16 -8.61 -4.41
C PHE A 4 -13.45 -7.81 -5.50
N CYS A 5 -14.22 -7.33 -6.47
CA CYS A 5 -13.76 -6.45 -7.53
C CYS A 5 -14.50 -5.11 -7.41
N LEU A 6 -13.77 -4.00 -7.35
CA LEU A 6 -14.32 -2.65 -7.32
C LEU A 6 -14.27 -2.06 -8.74
N HIS A 7 -15.44 -1.89 -9.37
CA HIS A 7 -15.56 -1.34 -10.73
C HIS A 7 -16.38 -0.04 -10.75
N GLY A 8 -16.05 0.87 -11.66
CA GLY A 8 -16.73 2.16 -11.81
C GLY A 8 -15.89 3.16 -12.60
N THR A 9 -16.48 4.28 -13.01
CA THR A 9 -15.81 5.35 -13.77
C THR A 9 -14.74 6.08 -12.95
N VAL A 10 -13.90 6.90 -13.57
CA VAL A 10 -12.98 7.80 -12.83
C VAL A 10 -13.82 8.74 -11.95
N GLY A 11 -13.39 8.97 -10.71
CA GLY A 11 -14.13 9.81 -9.74
C GLY A 11 -15.24 9.09 -8.96
N SER A 12 -15.61 7.85 -9.31
CA SER A 12 -16.64 7.06 -8.59
C SER A 12 -16.29 6.64 -7.14
N GLY A 13 -15.15 7.05 -6.60
CA GLY A 13 -14.79 6.78 -5.20
C GLY A 13 -14.15 5.41 -4.92
N LYS A 14 -13.76 4.62 -5.94
CA LYS A 14 -13.07 3.32 -5.73
C LYS A 14 -11.87 3.41 -4.79
N SER A 15 -11.00 4.40 -4.98
CA SER A 15 -9.83 4.59 -4.11
C SER A 15 -10.22 4.91 -2.67
N GLU A 16 -11.36 5.59 -2.46
CA GLU A 16 -11.85 5.93 -1.13
C GLU A 16 -12.35 4.70 -0.37
N VAL A 17 -13.00 3.77 -1.07
CA VAL A 17 -13.35 2.46 -0.49
C VAL A 17 -12.10 1.70 -0.06
N ILE A 18 -11.05 1.69 -0.89
CA ILE A 18 -9.77 1.05 -0.55
C ILE A 18 -9.15 1.70 0.69
N ARG A 19 -9.15 3.04 0.79
CA ARG A 19 -8.64 3.77 1.97
C ARG A 19 -9.35 3.35 3.26
N ARG A 20 -10.67 3.28 3.24
CA ARG A 20 -11.46 2.83 4.40
C ARG A 20 -11.10 1.40 4.80
N LEU A 21 -10.95 0.51 3.82
CA LEU A 21 -10.52 -0.87 4.09
C LEU A 21 -9.13 -0.92 4.74
N LEU A 22 -8.18 -0.13 4.23
CA LEU A 22 -6.83 -0.06 4.80
C LEU A 22 -6.83 0.48 6.24
N ASN A 23 -7.71 1.44 6.56
CA ASN A 23 -7.88 1.90 7.94
C ASN A 23 -8.30 0.75 8.87
N TYR A 24 -9.24 -0.10 8.44
CA TYR A 24 -9.65 -1.26 9.22
C TYR A 24 -8.55 -2.31 9.36
N VAL A 25 -7.82 -2.60 8.28
CA VAL A 25 -6.66 -3.51 8.31
C VAL A 25 -5.63 -3.01 9.33
N ARG A 26 -5.28 -1.71 9.28
CA ARG A 26 -4.32 -1.10 10.21
C ARG A 26 -4.83 -1.17 11.65
N ALA A 27 -6.09 -0.81 11.90
CA ALA A 27 -6.67 -0.84 13.25
C ALA A 27 -6.68 -2.25 13.87
N ARG A 28 -6.76 -3.28 13.03
CA ARG A 28 -6.70 -4.69 13.46
C ARG A 28 -5.27 -5.23 13.59
N GLY A 29 -4.27 -4.51 13.10
CA GLY A 29 -2.89 -5.00 13.02
C GLY A 29 -2.67 -6.05 11.93
N ASP A 30 -3.57 -6.16 10.96
CA ASP A 30 -3.46 -7.12 9.86
C ASP A 30 -2.44 -6.65 8.81
N MET A 31 -1.86 -7.60 8.08
CA MET A 31 -0.96 -7.31 6.97
C MET A 31 -1.74 -7.03 5.68
N ALA A 32 -1.37 -5.96 4.98
CA ALA A 32 -1.79 -5.71 3.60
C ALA A 32 -0.59 -5.46 2.70
N ILE A 33 -0.69 -5.93 1.45
CA ILE A 33 0.26 -5.64 0.38
C ILE A 33 -0.48 -4.79 -0.65
N ILE A 34 0.08 -3.63 -0.97
CA ILE A 34 -0.53 -2.65 -1.86
C ILE A 34 0.40 -2.42 -3.04
N TYR A 35 -0.07 -2.70 -4.25
CA TYR A 35 0.59 -2.27 -5.47
C TYR A 35 0.15 -0.84 -5.81
N ASP A 36 0.97 0.14 -5.44
CA ASP A 36 0.64 1.56 -5.55
C ASP A 36 1.42 2.22 -6.69
N ARG A 37 0.87 2.14 -7.91
CA ARG A 37 1.51 2.72 -9.11
C ARG A 37 1.65 4.25 -9.05
N SER A 38 0.68 4.95 -8.43
CA SER A 38 0.65 6.42 -8.40
C SER A 38 1.29 7.00 -7.13
N CYS A 39 1.77 6.14 -6.22
CA CYS A 39 2.32 6.51 -4.92
C CYS A 39 1.34 7.30 -4.04
N GLU A 40 0.03 7.19 -4.26
CA GLU A 40 -0.98 7.95 -3.51
C GLU A 40 -1.24 7.35 -2.12
N PHE A 41 -1.14 6.04 -1.99
CA PHE A 41 -1.26 5.35 -0.71
C PHE A 41 0.04 5.47 0.07
N VAL A 42 1.20 5.34 -0.58
CA VAL A 42 2.50 5.57 0.07
C VAL A 42 2.55 6.98 0.68
N LYS A 43 2.08 8.02 -0.02
CA LYS A 43 2.03 9.39 0.53
C LYS A 43 1.16 9.53 1.77
N SER A 44 0.07 8.77 1.87
CA SER A 44 -0.96 8.95 2.91
C SER A 44 -0.88 7.95 4.06
N TYR A 45 -0.27 6.79 3.86
CA TYR A 45 -0.29 5.67 4.81
C TYR A 45 1.07 5.18 5.27
N TYR A 46 2.15 5.54 4.56
CA TYR A 46 3.48 5.00 4.85
C TYR A 46 3.99 5.49 6.21
N ASP A 47 4.21 4.55 7.11
CA ASP A 47 4.91 4.73 8.37
C ASP A 47 6.26 4.00 8.30
N PRO A 48 7.41 4.71 8.31
CA PRO A 48 8.73 4.08 8.21
C PRO A 48 9.06 3.15 9.40
N SER A 49 8.36 3.28 10.53
CA SER A 49 8.55 2.40 11.69
C SER A 49 7.93 1.02 11.52
N LEU A 50 6.91 0.89 10.64
CA LEU A 50 6.13 -0.33 10.47
C LEU A 50 6.20 -0.89 9.04
N ASP A 51 6.11 -0.02 8.04
CA ASP A 51 5.86 -0.40 6.65
C ASP A 51 7.16 -0.59 5.87
N LYS A 52 7.08 -1.40 4.80
CA LYS A 52 8.20 -1.69 3.91
C LYS A 52 7.85 -1.30 2.49
N ILE A 53 8.69 -0.46 1.89
CA ILE A 53 8.62 -0.16 0.46
C ILE A 53 9.42 -1.22 -0.28
N LEU A 54 8.83 -1.79 -1.33
CA LEU A 54 9.45 -2.78 -2.22
C LEU A 54 9.60 -2.17 -3.62
N ASN A 55 10.51 -1.20 -3.75
CA ASN A 55 10.82 -0.54 -5.01
C ASN A 55 12.33 -0.26 -5.10
N PRO A 56 13.11 -0.96 -5.95
CA PRO A 56 14.56 -0.79 -6.02
C PRO A 56 15.02 0.65 -6.31
N LEU A 57 14.17 1.43 -6.99
CA LEU A 57 14.45 2.81 -7.36
C LEU A 57 14.09 3.81 -6.24
N ASP A 58 13.44 3.38 -5.16
CA ASP A 58 13.11 4.22 -4.01
C ASP A 58 14.20 4.11 -2.94
N SER A 59 14.72 5.25 -2.46
CA SER A 59 15.77 5.29 -1.43
C SER A 59 15.34 4.62 -0.12
N ARG A 60 14.04 4.59 0.18
CA ARG A 60 13.45 3.99 1.39
C ARG A 60 13.19 2.49 1.25
N CYS A 61 13.53 1.87 0.12
CA CYS A 61 13.26 0.45 -0.05
C CYS A 61 13.92 -0.38 1.06
N ALA A 62 13.21 -1.40 1.53
CA ALA A 62 13.72 -2.35 2.50
C ALA A 62 15.05 -2.99 2.03
N ALA A 63 16.08 -2.80 2.84
CA ALA A 63 17.39 -3.44 2.67
C ALA A 63 17.21 -4.97 2.66
N GLY A 64 17.97 -5.66 1.81
CA GLY A 64 17.89 -7.12 1.62
C GLY A 64 16.77 -7.60 0.69
N ILE A 65 15.75 -6.80 0.38
CA ILE A 65 14.69 -7.18 -0.58
C ILE A 65 14.93 -6.54 -1.96
N CYS A 66 15.40 -5.29 -1.97
CA CYS A 66 15.68 -4.54 -3.20
C CYS A 66 17.11 -4.69 -3.74
N GLY A 67 17.90 -5.63 -3.23
CA GLY A 67 19.30 -5.81 -3.67
C GLY A 67 20.21 -4.59 -3.38
N LYS A 68 19.79 -3.68 -2.51
CA LYS A 68 20.65 -2.61 -2.00
C LYS A 68 21.64 -3.23 -1.02
N SER A 69 22.88 -3.42 -1.45
CA SER A 69 23.99 -3.72 -0.55
C SER A 69 24.08 -2.62 0.51
N ALA A 70 24.33 -3.04 1.75
CA ALA A 70 24.54 -2.18 2.90
C ALA A 70 25.62 -1.12 2.62
#